data_AF-A0A4R1BC86-F1
#
_entry.id   AF-A0A4R1BC86-F1
#
_cell.length_a   1.000
_cell.length_b   1.000
_cell.length_c   1.000
_cell.angle_alpha   90.00
_cell.angle_beta   90.00
_cell.angle_gamma   90.00
#
_symmetry.space_group_name_H-M   'P 1'
#
loop_
_entity.id
_entity.type
_entity.pdbx_description
1 polymer ?
#
loop_
_entity_poly.entity_id
_entity_poly.type
_entity_poly.pdbx_seq_one_letter_code
_entity_poly.pdbx_strand_id
1 'polypeptide(L)'
;MTNRSPVTMAESIAASFADLLHRYDAVLLDAYGVLVDLAGALPGAAAWIDTLNRLDKPYWLVSNTAARLPESAARRYQGFGLAIPAERILSSGMLLVPYFAEHGLAGQRVRVLGPEDSAVYAERAGGRLVGAGEEFDVLVLADQAGFPFLDGVDEVLSVLIDRFDAGQDVAMVLPNPDLIYPTGRGCGITSGAMAVMLEAALRQRYPERPAPSFARLGKPYPGLFAEAVRLAGTRNVVMVGDQLDTDIVGATRFGIDSALVPGVLTGDRRRVGGVAPTYLLAPPGTP
;
A
#
# COMPACT_ATOMS: atom_id res chain seq x y z
N MET A 1 -23.58 38.68 -9.01
CA MET A 1 -23.67 37.53 -8.10
C MET A 1 -24.14 36.33 -8.91
N THR A 2 -23.20 35.59 -9.51
CA THR A 2 -23.52 34.41 -10.31
C THR A 2 -23.63 33.20 -9.40
N ASN A 3 -24.88 32.77 -9.21
CA ASN A 3 -25.30 31.59 -8.49
C ASN A 3 -24.64 30.35 -9.12
N ARG A 4 -23.58 29.81 -8.50
CA ARG A 4 -23.09 28.47 -8.84
C ARG A 4 -24.05 27.48 -8.23
N SER A 5 -24.75 26.74 -9.08
CA SER A 5 -25.53 25.57 -8.69
C SER A 5 -24.69 24.63 -7.82
N PRO A 6 -25.22 24.06 -6.73
CA PRO A 6 -24.51 23.04 -5.97
C PRO A 6 -24.27 21.84 -6.89
N VAL A 7 -23.02 21.41 -6.99
CA VAL A 7 -22.67 20.13 -7.60
C VAL A 7 -23.44 19.05 -6.84
N THR A 8 -24.36 18.37 -7.50
CA THR A 8 -25.11 17.26 -6.91
C THR A 8 -24.10 16.18 -6.52
N MET A 9 -23.87 16.02 -5.22
CA MET A 9 -22.92 15.05 -4.67
C MET A 9 -23.48 13.65 -4.90
N ALA A 10 -22.80 12.81 -5.68
CA ALA A 10 -23.25 11.43 -5.89
C ALA A 10 -23.27 10.67 -4.55
N GLU A 11 -24.39 10.00 -4.27
CA GLU A 11 -24.53 9.07 -3.15
C GLU A 11 -23.97 7.70 -3.54
N SER A 12 -23.26 7.05 -2.61
CA SER A 12 -22.71 5.71 -2.81
C SER A 12 -23.84 4.67 -2.94
N ILE A 13 -23.69 3.73 -3.86
CA ILE A 13 -24.72 2.74 -4.17
C ILE A 13 -24.48 1.47 -3.34
N ALA A 14 -25.51 0.96 -2.65
CA ALA A 14 -25.41 -0.35 -2.01
C ALA A 14 -25.27 -1.44 -3.09
N ALA A 15 -24.30 -2.33 -2.95
CA ALA A 15 -24.06 -3.43 -3.88
C ALA A 15 -23.63 -4.70 -3.14
N SER A 16 -23.92 -5.86 -3.73
CA SER A 16 -23.32 -7.12 -3.34
C SER A 16 -22.00 -7.36 -4.07
N PHE A 17 -21.17 -8.27 -3.56
CA PHE A 17 -19.97 -8.69 -4.28
C PHE A 17 -20.31 -9.29 -5.65
N ALA A 18 -21.43 -10.03 -5.76
CA ALA A 18 -21.90 -10.60 -7.01
C ALA A 18 -22.25 -9.52 -8.06
N ASP A 19 -22.84 -8.40 -7.63
CA ASP A 19 -23.12 -7.27 -8.54
C ASP A 19 -21.83 -6.70 -9.15
N LEU A 20 -20.76 -6.63 -8.36
CA LEU A 20 -19.45 -6.18 -8.86
C LEU A 20 -18.90 -7.17 -9.90
N LEU A 21 -19.03 -8.48 -9.65
CA LEU A 21 -18.55 -9.51 -10.60
C LEU A 21 -19.29 -9.45 -11.94
N HIS A 22 -20.55 -9.01 -11.96
CA HIS A 22 -21.30 -8.83 -13.20
C HIS A 22 -20.96 -7.53 -13.94
N ARG A 23 -20.63 -6.46 -13.21
CA ARG A 23 -20.39 -5.12 -13.79
C ARG A 23 -18.95 -4.92 -14.29
N TYR A 24 -17.99 -5.55 -13.63
CA TYR A 24 -16.56 -5.32 -13.88
C TYR A 24 -15.88 -6.52 -14.51
N ASP A 25 -14.96 -6.23 -15.43
CA ASP A 25 -14.13 -7.24 -16.08
C ASP A 25 -13.13 -7.82 -15.08
N ALA A 26 -12.60 -7.00 -14.17
CA ALA A 26 -11.71 -7.42 -13.11
C ALA A 26 -11.95 -6.72 -11.76
N VAL A 27 -11.52 -7.37 -10.68
CA VAL A 27 -11.63 -6.85 -9.31
C VAL A 27 -10.26 -6.67 -8.69
N LEU A 28 -10.00 -5.48 -8.13
CA LEU A 28 -8.83 -5.22 -7.32
C LEU A 28 -9.25 -5.32 -5.85
N LEU A 29 -8.53 -6.09 -5.04
CA LEU A 29 -8.88 -6.34 -3.65
C LEU A 29 -7.75 -5.84 -2.76
N ASP A 30 -8.05 -5.01 -1.76
CA ASP A 30 -7.15 -4.93 -0.61
C ASP A 30 -7.14 -6.29 0.13
N ALA A 31 -6.09 -6.53 0.91
CA ALA A 31 -5.97 -7.75 1.69
C ALA A 31 -6.42 -7.56 3.15
N TYR A 32 -5.87 -6.55 3.85
CA TYR A 32 -6.05 -6.41 5.30
C TYR A 32 -7.31 -5.61 5.60
N GLY A 33 -8.25 -6.19 6.33
CA GLY A 33 -9.57 -5.59 6.57
C GLY A 33 -10.61 -5.95 5.50
N VAL A 34 -10.19 -6.56 4.38
CA VAL A 34 -11.09 -7.08 3.33
C VAL A 34 -11.11 -8.61 3.28
N LEU A 35 -9.93 -9.25 3.25
CA LEU A 35 -9.81 -10.71 3.15
C LEU A 35 -9.21 -11.34 4.38
N VAL A 36 -8.28 -10.64 5.05
CA VAL A 36 -7.55 -11.13 6.21
C VAL A 36 -7.46 -10.07 7.29
N ASP A 37 -7.22 -10.52 8.51
CA ASP A 37 -6.70 -9.70 9.59
C ASP A 37 -5.43 -10.35 10.19
N LEU A 38 -5.08 -10.01 11.43
CA LEU A 38 -3.94 -10.63 12.11
C LEU A 38 -4.19 -12.10 12.50
N ALA A 39 -5.44 -12.49 12.72
CA ALA A 39 -5.83 -13.84 13.16
C ALA A 39 -5.98 -14.82 12.00
N GLY A 40 -6.30 -14.34 10.79
CA GLY A 40 -6.38 -15.18 9.60
C GLY A 40 -7.33 -14.61 8.55
N ALA A 41 -8.00 -15.48 7.81
CA ALA A 41 -9.04 -15.07 6.87
C ALA A 41 -10.27 -14.51 7.60
N LEU A 42 -10.82 -13.42 7.09
CA LEU A 42 -12.10 -12.89 7.56
C LEU A 42 -13.24 -13.83 7.17
N PRO A 43 -14.35 -13.89 7.95
CA PRO A 43 -15.52 -14.68 7.61
C PRO A 43 -15.98 -14.40 6.18
N GLY A 44 -16.24 -15.42 5.37
CA GLY A 44 -16.69 -15.26 3.97
C GLY A 44 -15.61 -14.94 2.94
N ALA A 45 -14.39 -14.54 3.34
CA ALA A 45 -13.31 -14.21 2.41
C ALA A 45 -12.89 -15.40 1.53
N ALA A 46 -12.79 -16.60 2.11
CA ALA A 46 -12.49 -17.83 1.35
C ALA A 46 -13.55 -18.08 0.27
N ALA A 47 -14.85 -17.91 0.59
CA ALA A 47 -15.93 -18.09 -0.37
C ALA A 47 -15.89 -17.07 -1.52
N TRP A 48 -15.45 -15.84 -1.25
CA TRP A 48 -15.24 -14.82 -2.30
C TRP A 48 -14.11 -15.24 -3.24
N ILE A 49 -12.94 -15.62 -2.70
CA ILE A 49 -11.79 -16.08 -3.49
C ILE A 49 -12.13 -17.33 -4.28
N ASP A 50 -12.80 -18.31 -3.66
CA ASP A 50 -13.24 -19.53 -4.35
C ASP A 50 -14.22 -19.23 -5.48
N THR A 51 -15.09 -18.22 -5.31
CA THR A 51 -16.01 -17.78 -6.35
C THR A 51 -15.27 -17.11 -7.51
N LEU A 52 -14.30 -16.23 -7.22
CA LEU A 52 -13.46 -15.61 -8.25
C LEU A 52 -12.70 -16.67 -9.05
N ASN A 53 -12.06 -17.61 -8.35
CA ASN A 53 -11.30 -18.70 -8.97
C ASN A 53 -12.19 -19.64 -9.80
N ARG A 54 -13.36 -20.04 -9.27
CA ARG A 54 -14.31 -20.94 -9.97
C ARG A 54 -14.87 -20.30 -11.24
N LEU A 55 -15.09 -18.99 -11.23
CA LEU A 55 -15.60 -18.25 -12.38
C LEU A 55 -14.49 -17.81 -13.35
N ASP A 56 -13.22 -18.11 -13.04
CA ASP A 56 -12.05 -17.56 -13.72
C ASP A 56 -12.14 -16.03 -13.90
N LYS A 57 -12.72 -15.35 -12.90
CA LYS A 57 -12.87 -13.89 -12.92
C LYS A 57 -11.49 -13.27 -12.65
N PRO A 58 -10.97 -12.40 -13.53
CA PRO A 58 -9.71 -11.72 -13.25
C PRO A 58 -9.77 -10.89 -11.97
N TYR A 59 -8.78 -11.10 -11.09
CA TYR A 59 -8.59 -10.26 -9.90
C TYR A 59 -7.12 -10.10 -9.57
N TRP A 60 -6.81 -9.09 -8.77
CA TRP A 60 -5.50 -8.89 -8.15
C TRP A 60 -5.66 -8.37 -6.73
N LEU A 61 -4.92 -8.95 -5.79
CA LEU A 61 -4.66 -8.30 -4.52
C LEU A 61 -3.77 -7.09 -4.75
N VAL A 62 -4.15 -5.95 -4.23
CA VAL A 62 -3.40 -4.70 -4.32
C VAL A 62 -3.14 -4.22 -2.90
N SER A 63 -1.95 -4.45 -2.37
CA SER A 63 -1.64 -4.27 -0.95
C SER A 63 -0.46 -3.35 -0.70
N ASN A 64 -0.64 -2.43 0.25
CA ASN A 64 0.40 -1.55 0.78
C ASN A 64 1.31 -2.30 1.76
N THR A 65 2.24 -3.07 1.21
CA THR A 65 3.26 -3.75 2.00
C THR A 65 4.50 -3.96 1.15
N ALA A 66 5.67 -3.95 1.77
CA ALA A 66 6.91 -4.46 1.19
C ALA A 66 7.56 -5.50 2.10
N ALA A 67 6.80 -6.05 3.07
CA ALA A 67 7.31 -6.97 4.08
C ALA A 67 7.42 -8.42 3.61
N ARG A 68 6.71 -8.77 2.52
CA ARG A 68 6.69 -10.12 1.94
C ARG A 68 6.71 -10.04 0.43
N LEU A 69 7.43 -10.97 -0.18
CA LEU A 69 7.36 -11.25 -1.61
C LEU A 69 6.00 -11.85 -1.97
N PRO A 70 5.54 -11.75 -3.23
CA PRO A 70 4.26 -12.34 -3.65
C PRO A 70 4.16 -13.83 -3.33
N GLU A 71 5.26 -14.59 -3.48
CA GLU A 71 5.30 -16.02 -3.20
C GLU A 71 5.15 -16.32 -1.71
N SER A 72 5.78 -15.51 -0.86
CA SER A 72 5.65 -15.60 0.61
C SER A 72 4.26 -15.21 1.08
N ALA A 73 3.66 -14.18 0.47
CA ALA A 73 2.29 -13.76 0.75
C ALA A 73 1.28 -14.83 0.32
N ALA A 74 1.43 -15.40 -0.88
CA ALA A 74 0.57 -16.48 -1.39
C ALA A 74 0.58 -17.69 -0.45
N ARG A 75 1.76 -18.17 -0.02
CA ARG A 75 1.86 -19.27 0.96
C ARG A 75 1.11 -18.97 2.26
N ARG A 76 1.21 -17.73 2.74
CA ARG A 76 0.49 -17.29 3.95
C ARG A 76 -1.03 -17.30 3.73
N TYR A 77 -1.51 -16.74 2.62
CA TYR A 77 -2.94 -16.71 2.30
C TYR A 77 -3.51 -18.12 2.12
N GLN A 78 -2.78 -19.01 1.45
CA GLN A 78 -3.14 -20.42 1.35
C GLN A 78 -3.23 -21.11 2.71
N GLY A 79 -2.32 -20.78 3.64
CA GLY A 79 -2.39 -21.24 5.03
C GLY A 79 -3.64 -20.76 5.79
N PHE A 80 -4.30 -19.70 5.31
CA PHE A 80 -5.60 -19.22 5.82
C PHE A 80 -6.81 -19.75 5.04
N GLY A 81 -6.61 -20.70 4.11
CA GLY A 81 -7.67 -21.23 3.27
C GLY A 81 -8.07 -20.30 2.12
N LEU A 82 -7.25 -19.29 1.80
CA LEU A 82 -7.45 -18.43 0.64
C LEU A 82 -6.58 -18.93 -0.51
N ALA A 83 -7.20 -19.54 -1.52
CA ALA A 83 -6.52 -20.09 -2.70
C ALA A 83 -6.05 -18.99 -3.68
N ILE A 84 -5.19 -18.10 -3.20
CA ILE A 84 -4.66 -16.96 -3.96
C ILE A 84 -3.24 -17.31 -4.43
N PRO A 85 -3.00 -17.40 -5.75
CA PRO A 85 -1.68 -17.68 -6.28
C PRO A 85 -0.83 -16.38 -6.34
N ALA A 86 0.49 -16.50 -6.40
CA ALA A 86 1.42 -15.36 -6.29
C ALA A 86 1.24 -14.35 -7.42
N GLU A 87 0.86 -14.80 -8.61
CA GLU A 87 0.63 -14.00 -9.82
C GLU A 87 -0.58 -13.05 -9.67
N ARG A 88 -1.43 -13.31 -8.68
CA ARG A 88 -2.59 -12.48 -8.34
C ARG A 88 -2.25 -11.47 -7.23
N ILE A 89 -0.99 -11.28 -6.84
CA ILE A 89 -0.59 -10.40 -5.74
C ILE A 89 0.30 -9.27 -6.23
N LEU A 90 -0.16 -8.04 -6.03
CA LEU A 90 0.55 -6.80 -6.29
C LEU A 90 0.84 -6.10 -4.96
N SER A 91 2.08 -6.23 -4.50
CA SER A 91 2.60 -5.57 -3.31
C SER A 91 3.29 -4.27 -3.69
N SER A 92 3.13 -3.21 -2.88
CA SER A 92 3.78 -1.93 -3.14
C SER A 92 5.32 -2.01 -3.14
N GLY A 93 5.93 -3.04 -2.54
CA GLY A 93 7.36 -3.33 -2.68
C GLY A 93 7.79 -3.58 -4.13
N MET A 94 6.90 -4.08 -4.99
CA MET A 94 7.18 -4.29 -6.43
C MET A 94 7.40 -2.98 -7.17
N LEU A 95 6.90 -1.84 -6.64
CA LEU A 95 7.08 -0.52 -7.24
C LEU A 95 8.52 0.02 -7.10
N LEU A 96 9.38 -0.64 -6.32
CA LEU A 96 10.79 -0.27 -6.24
C LEU A 96 11.51 -0.44 -7.58
N VAL A 97 11.18 -1.50 -8.35
CA VAL A 97 11.79 -1.75 -9.67
C VAL A 97 11.54 -0.61 -10.64
N PRO A 98 10.29 -0.21 -10.96
CA PRO A 98 10.06 0.92 -11.85
C PRO A 98 10.58 2.23 -11.27
N TYR A 99 10.47 2.45 -9.95
CA TYR A 99 11.00 3.66 -9.31
C TYR A 99 12.52 3.80 -9.50
N PHE A 100 13.29 2.72 -9.27
CA PHE A 100 14.74 2.74 -9.44
C PHE A 100 15.14 2.99 -10.89
N ALA A 101 14.42 2.39 -11.84
CA ALA A 101 14.66 2.59 -13.26
C ALA A 101 14.41 4.06 -13.67
N GLU A 102 13.29 4.65 -13.24
CA GLU A 102 12.93 6.03 -13.54
C GLU A 102 13.92 7.05 -12.94
N HIS A 103 14.46 6.75 -11.76
CA HIS A 103 15.34 7.67 -11.01
C HIS A 103 16.84 7.34 -11.15
N GLY A 104 17.22 6.38 -12.00
CA GLY A 104 18.61 6.02 -12.24
C GLY A 104 19.34 5.47 -11.01
N LEU A 105 18.64 4.71 -10.15
CA LEU A 105 19.17 4.22 -8.87
C LEU A 105 19.83 2.83 -8.94
N ALA A 106 19.91 2.22 -10.12
CA ALA A 106 20.57 0.94 -10.30
C ALA A 106 22.07 1.04 -9.93
N GLY A 107 22.56 0.06 -9.17
CA GLY A 107 23.95 0.00 -8.68
C GLY A 107 24.24 0.87 -7.44
N GLN A 108 23.28 1.67 -6.97
CA GLN A 108 23.44 2.49 -5.77
C GLN A 108 23.44 1.64 -4.50
N ARG A 109 24.09 2.13 -3.43
CA ARG A 109 24.09 1.46 -2.13
C ARG A 109 22.75 1.68 -1.44
N VAL A 110 22.09 0.60 -1.04
CA VAL A 110 20.73 0.63 -0.50
C VAL A 110 20.70 0.08 0.92
N ARG A 111 20.24 0.92 1.85
CA ARG A 111 19.88 0.49 3.20
C ARG A 111 18.38 0.20 3.21
N VAL A 112 18.00 -1.00 3.64
CA VAL A 112 16.59 -1.41 3.77
C VAL A 112 16.22 -1.60 5.24
N LEU A 113 15.22 -0.87 5.71
CA LEU A 113 14.55 -1.13 6.98
C LEU A 113 13.29 -1.97 6.73
N GLY A 114 13.39 -3.26 7.05
CA GLY A 114 12.33 -4.24 6.84
C GLY A 114 12.83 -5.68 7.01
N PRO A 115 11.94 -6.69 6.93
CA PRO A 115 12.31 -8.11 6.92
C PRO A 115 13.10 -8.53 5.67
N GLU A 116 13.60 -9.78 5.66
CA GLU A 116 14.43 -10.34 4.58
C GLU A 116 13.81 -10.17 3.18
N ASP A 117 12.52 -10.46 3.02
CA ASP A 117 11.79 -10.29 1.77
C ASP A 117 11.81 -8.83 1.25
N SER A 118 11.92 -7.85 2.16
CA SER A 118 12.04 -6.43 1.77
C SER A 118 13.37 -6.14 1.06
N ALA A 119 14.45 -6.79 1.51
CA ALA A 119 15.76 -6.64 0.91
C ALA A 119 15.78 -7.16 -0.53
N VAL A 120 15.08 -8.28 -0.78
CA VAL A 120 14.95 -8.87 -2.12
C VAL A 120 14.26 -7.93 -3.11
N TYR A 121 13.27 -7.12 -2.68
CA TYR A 121 12.69 -6.11 -3.58
C TYR A 121 13.71 -5.06 -4.03
N ALA A 122 14.57 -4.59 -3.13
CA ALA A 122 15.62 -3.63 -3.45
C ALA A 122 16.70 -4.24 -4.36
N GLU A 123 17.07 -5.50 -4.16
CA GLU A 123 17.97 -6.23 -5.05
C GLU A 123 17.37 -6.41 -6.45
N ARG A 124 16.09 -6.80 -6.55
CA ARG A 124 15.37 -6.90 -7.83
C ARG A 124 15.30 -5.57 -8.56
N ALA A 125 15.31 -4.45 -7.84
CA ALA A 125 15.37 -3.10 -8.40
C ALA A 125 16.79 -2.69 -8.85
N GLY A 126 17.80 -3.54 -8.65
CA GLY A 126 19.20 -3.30 -9.00
C GLY A 126 20.01 -2.62 -7.90
N GLY A 127 19.50 -2.55 -6.68
CA GLY A 127 20.21 -1.98 -5.53
C GLY A 127 21.34 -2.87 -5.00
N ARG A 128 22.43 -2.25 -4.54
CA ARG A 128 23.49 -2.93 -3.78
C ARG A 128 23.21 -2.81 -2.28
N LEU A 129 22.74 -3.88 -1.66
CA LEU A 129 22.40 -3.86 -0.24
C LEU A 129 23.64 -3.54 0.63
N VAL A 130 23.43 -2.71 1.64
CA VAL A 130 24.40 -2.43 2.71
C VAL A 130 23.78 -2.66 4.09
N GLY A 131 24.62 -3.03 5.05
CA GLY A 131 24.25 -3.30 6.43
C GLY A 131 24.09 -2.03 7.28
N ALA A 132 23.77 -2.25 8.55
CA ALA A 132 23.62 -1.17 9.52
C ALA A 132 24.97 -0.46 9.78
N GLY A 133 24.95 0.87 9.82
CA GLY A 133 26.12 1.71 10.05
C GLY A 133 27.03 1.89 8.83
N GLU A 134 26.67 1.30 7.69
CA GLU A 134 27.34 1.54 6.42
C GLU A 134 26.72 2.74 5.69
N GLU A 135 27.54 3.45 4.94
CA GLU A 135 27.09 4.55 4.07
C GLU A 135 26.16 4.05 2.95
N PHE A 136 25.02 4.73 2.76
CA PHE A 136 24.05 4.43 1.70
C PHE A 136 23.66 5.65 0.87
N ASP A 137 23.25 5.40 -0.38
CA ASP A 137 22.77 6.41 -1.32
C ASP A 137 21.23 6.38 -1.43
N VAL A 138 20.61 5.26 -1.04
CA VAL A 138 19.17 5.05 -1.02
C VAL A 138 18.76 4.44 0.33
N LEU A 139 17.76 5.02 0.97
CA LEU A 139 17.05 4.43 2.11
C LEU A 139 15.67 3.93 1.65
N VAL A 140 15.43 2.64 1.80
CA VAL A 140 14.10 2.04 1.59
C VAL A 140 13.50 1.69 2.95
N LEU A 141 12.43 2.37 3.32
CA LEU A 141 11.68 2.10 4.54
C LEU A 141 10.51 1.15 4.22
N ALA A 142 10.78 -0.15 4.22
CA ALA A 142 9.87 -1.17 3.72
C ALA A 142 8.83 -1.64 4.74
N ASP A 143 9.21 -1.76 6.02
CA ASP A 143 8.34 -2.18 7.11
C ASP A 143 8.86 -1.66 8.46
N GLN A 144 8.03 -1.67 9.50
CA GLN A 144 8.39 -1.31 10.88
C GLN A 144 9.02 -2.45 11.69
N ALA A 145 9.12 -3.65 11.13
CA ALA A 145 9.69 -4.84 11.76
C ALA A 145 10.84 -5.42 10.93
N GLY A 146 11.50 -6.45 11.46
CA GLY A 146 12.64 -7.13 10.82
C GLY A 146 14.01 -6.57 11.21
N PHE A 147 14.07 -5.62 12.13
CA PHE A 147 15.29 -5.05 12.69
C PHE A 147 15.02 -4.50 14.11
N PRO A 148 16.05 -4.21 14.93
CA PRO A 148 15.86 -3.54 16.22
C PRO A 148 15.33 -2.13 16.00
N PHE A 149 14.05 -1.90 16.29
CA PHE A 149 13.32 -0.71 15.83
C PHE A 149 14.01 0.60 16.19
N LEU A 150 14.30 0.84 17.47
CA LEU A 150 14.88 2.11 17.92
C LEU A 150 16.29 2.28 17.38
N ASP A 151 17.16 1.28 17.55
CA ASP A 151 18.55 1.35 17.08
C ASP A 151 18.63 1.53 15.56
N GLY A 152 17.76 0.86 14.80
CA GLY A 152 17.71 0.99 13.34
C GLY A 152 17.20 2.35 12.88
N VAL A 153 16.24 2.95 13.59
CA VAL A 153 15.76 4.31 13.30
C VAL A 153 16.83 5.34 13.65
N ASP A 154 17.50 5.21 14.79
CA ASP A 154 18.59 6.09 15.23
C ASP A 154 19.79 5.99 14.28
N GLU A 155 20.13 4.78 13.82
CA GLU A 155 21.18 4.52 12.83
C GLU A 155 20.92 5.26 11.53
N VAL A 156 19.76 5.03 10.88
CA VAL A 156 19.47 5.69 9.61
C VAL A 156 19.33 7.20 9.76
N LEU A 157 18.79 7.70 10.87
CA LEU A 157 18.72 9.13 11.13
C LEU A 157 20.12 9.75 11.23
N SER A 158 21.04 9.09 11.92
CA SER A 158 22.42 9.55 12.08
C SER A 158 23.14 9.60 10.73
N VAL A 159 23.05 8.54 9.93
CA VAL A 159 23.66 8.51 8.58
C VAL A 159 23.02 9.56 7.66
N LEU A 160 21.69 9.74 7.70
CA LEU A 160 21.04 10.79 6.94
C LEU A 160 21.59 12.18 7.33
N ILE A 161 21.69 12.49 8.62
CA ILE A 161 22.24 13.77 9.10
C ILE A 161 23.67 13.97 8.60
N ASP A 162 24.54 12.97 8.72
CA ASP A 162 25.94 13.06 8.27
C ASP A 162 26.02 13.35 6.77
N ARG A 163 25.20 12.66 5.97
CA ARG A 163 25.07 12.86 4.51
C ARG A 163 24.59 14.28 4.17
N PHE A 164 23.52 14.74 4.83
CA PHE A 164 22.95 16.06 4.58
C PHE A 164 23.87 17.21 5.00
N ASP A 165 24.60 17.04 6.12
CA ASP A 165 25.62 17.98 6.60
C ASP A 165 26.82 18.04 5.62
N ALA A 166 27.17 16.92 4.99
CA ALA A 166 28.16 16.87 3.91
C ALA A 166 27.65 17.39 2.55
N GLY A 167 26.39 17.83 2.46
CA GLY A 167 25.79 18.33 1.22
C GLY A 167 25.48 17.24 0.20
N GLN A 168 25.34 15.99 0.65
CA GLN A 168 25.07 14.83 -0.19
C GLN A 168 23.60 14.42 -0.07
N ASP A 169 22.96 14.19 -1.21
CA ASP A 169 21.58 13.73 -1.23
C ASP A 169 21.48 12.22 -1.00
N VAL A 170 20.36 11.81 -0.39
CA VAL A 170 19.98 10.41 -0.20
C VAL A 170 18.57 10.22 -0.72
N ALA A 171 18.37 9.26 -1.61
CA ALA A 171 17.03 8.92 -2.09
C ALA A 171 16.27 8.17 -0.99
N MET A 172 15.16 8.74 -0.51
CA MET A 172 14.35 8.16 0.56
C MET A 172 13.06 7.60 -0.06
N VAL A 173 12.80 6.30 0.09
CA VAL A 173 11.68 5.61 -0.58
C VAL A 173 10.81 4.87 0.42
N LEU A 174 9.51 5.08 0.34
CA LEU A 174 8.49 4.51 1.22
C LEU A 174 7.45 3.72 0.39
N PRO A 175 7.60 2.40 0.30
CA PRO A 175 6.61 1.55 -0.37
C PRO A 175 5.22 1.58 0.29
N ASN A 176 5.13 1.60 1.61
CA ASN A 176 3.86 1.65 2.35
C ASN A 176 3.64 3.03 3.00
N PRO A 177 2.79 3.89 2.42
CA PRO A 177 2.52 5.23 2.95
C PRO A 177 1.42 5.28 4.02
N ASP A 178 0.74 4.18 4.31
CA ASP A 178 -0.26 4.13 5.38
C ASP A 178 0.41 4.54 6.69
N LEU A 179 -0.30 5.16 7.64
CA LEU A 179 0.27 5.53 8.94
C LEU A 179 -0.05 4.51 10.03
N ILE A 180 -1.22 3.89 9.92
CA ILE A 180 -1.76 2.96 10.89
C ILE A 180 -2.35 1.75 10.19
N TYR A 181 -2.41 0.65 10.90
CA TYR A 181 -3.08 -0.57 10.45
C TYR A 181 -3.88 -1.17 11.62
N PRO A 182 -4.97 -1.91 11.35
CA PRO A 182 -5.74 -2.53 12.41
C PRO A 182 -4.95 -3.68 13.03
N THR A 183 -5.03 -3.80 14.37
CA THR A 183 -4.53 -4.94 15.12
C THR A 183 -5.69 -5.65 15.81
N GLY A 184 -5.49 -6.90 16.23
CA GLY A 184 -6.52 -7.66 16.96
C GLY A 184 -6.93 -7.06 18.32
N ARG A 185 -6.26 -5.99 18.78
CA ARG A 185 -6.56 -5.28 20.04
C ARG A 185 -6.67 -3.75 19.89
N GLY A 186 -6.65 -3.21 18.68
CA GLY A 186 -6.61 -1.77 18.44
C GLY A 186 -5.96 -1.40 17.11
N CYS A 187 -5.03 -0.46 17.11
CA CYS A 187 -4.26 -0.04 15.93
C CYS A 187 -2.76 -0.08 16.21
N GLY A 188 -1.98 -0.38 15.19
CA GLY A 188 -0.52 -0.32 15.20
C GLY A 188 -0.02 0.75 14.24
N ILE A 189 1.27 1.07 14.32
CA ILE A 189 1.94 1.97 13.38
C ILE A 189 2.64 1.19 12.28
N THR A 190 2.65 1.73 11.08
CA THR A 190 3.34 1.19 9.90
C THR A 190 4.69 1.92 9.67
N SER A 191 5.42 1.50 8.63
CA SER A 191 6.57 2.26 8.10
C SER A 191 6.23 3.71 7.70
N GLY A 192 4.98 4.03 7.36
CA GLY A 192 4.62 5.43 7.05
C GLY A 192 4.64 6.35 8.26
N ALA A 193 4.25 5.87 9.44
CA ALA A 193 4.42 6.64 10.68
C ALA A 193 5.90 6.87 11.00
N MET A 194 6.75 5.88 10.74
CA MET A 194 8.21 6.02 10.88
C MET A 194 8.78 7.05 9.91
N ALA A 195 8.34 7.06 8.65
CA ALA A 195 8.73 8.10 7.69
C ALA A 195 8.39 9.49 8.21
N VAL A 196 7.18 9.68 8.78
CA VAL A 196 6.78 10.97 9.38
C VAL A 196 7.70 11.38 10.53
N MET A 197 8.11 10.44 11.39
CA MET A 197 9.05 10.73 12.49
C MET A 197 10.41 11.21 11.96
N LEU A 198 10.98 10.50 10.99
CA LEU A 198 12.26 10.86 10.36
C LEU A 198 12.17 12.20 9.63
N GLU A 199 11.12 12.42 8.82
CA GLU A 199 10.88 13.68 8.12
C GLU A 199 10.72 14.86 9.09
N ALA A 200 10.06 14.66 10.23
CA ALA A 200 9.91 15.68 11.26
C ALA A 200 11.24 16.03 11.92
N ALA A 201 12.06 15.03 12.28
CA ALA A 201 13.39 15.24 12.85
C ALA A 201 14.31 15.99 11.88
N LEU A 202 14.34 15.60 10.60
CA LEU A 202 15.13 16.27 9.57
C LEU A 202 14.66 17.71 9.35
N ARG A 203 13.34 17.96 9.28
CA ARG A 203 12.79 19.31 9.16
C ARG A 203 13.16 20.20 10.34
N GLN A 204 13.18 19.66 11.57
CA GLN A 204 13.60 20.40 12.76
C GLN A 204 15.09 20.78 12.70
N ARG A 205 15.95 19.88 12.20
CA ARG A 205 17.40 20.12 12.10
C ARG A 205 17.78 21.08 10.97
N TYR A 206 16.98 21.11 9.90
CA TYR A 206 17.24 21.86 8.66
C TYR A 206 16.09 22.80 8.27
N PRO A 207 15.71 23.80 9.11
CA PRO A 207 14.53 24.64 8.86
C PRO A 207 14.64 25.52 7.61
N GLU A 208 15.86 25.88 7.21
CA GLU A 208 16.13 26.77 6.05
C GLU A 208 16.35 26.01 4.74
N ARG A 209 16.27 24.67 4.75
CA ARG A 209 16.41 23.84 3.54
C ARG A 209 15.07 23.15 3.25
N PRO A 210 14.74 22.89 1.98
CA PRO A 210 13.67 21.94 1.67
C PRO A 210 14.00 20.61 2.36
N ALA A 211 13.23 20.28 3.41
CA ALA A 211 13.50 19.08 4.19
C ALA A 211 13.31 17.86 3.27
N PRO A 212 14.26 16.92 3.27
CA PRO A 212 14.12 15.68 2.50
C PRO A 212 12.85 14.95 2.93
N SER A 213 12.19 14.32 1.98
CA SER A 213 10.95 13.58 2.20
C SER A 213 10.99 12.25 1.47
N PHE A 214 10.25 11.28 1.99
CA PHE A 214 10.14 9.98 1.34
C PHE A 214 9.28 10.09 0.08
N ALA A 215 9.79 9.54 -1.03
CA ALA A 215 9.00 9.19 -2.19
C ALA A 215 8.05 8.05 -1.82
N ARG A 216 6.74 8.32 -1.87
CA ARG A 216 5.68 7.40 -1.44
C ARG A 216 5.12 6.66 -2.64
N LEU A 217 5.10 5.33 -2.60
CA LEU A 217 4.79 4.50 -3.79
C LEU A 217 3.41 3.82 -3.76
N GLY A 218 3.03 3.23 -2.62
CA GLY A 218 1.77 2.47 -2.48
C GLY A 218 0.50 3.32 -2.63
N LYS A 219 -0.69 2.75 -2.48
CA LYS A 219 -1.96 3.49 -2.47
C LYS A 219 -1.91 4.63 -1.43
N PRO A 220 -2.47 5.82 -1.68
CA PRO A 220 -3.33 6.21 -2.80
C PRO A 220 -2.56 6.65 -4.07
N TYR A 221 -1.24 6.42 -4.15
CA TYR A 221 -0.46 6.76 -5.33
C TYR A 221 -0.78 5.79 -6.49
N PRO A 222 -0.64 6.22 -7.76
CA PRO A 222 -1.22 5.51 -8.89
C PRO A 222 -0.49 4.22 -9.29
N GLY A 223 0.73 3.99 -8.79
CA GLY A 223 1.63 2.92 -9.30
C GLY A 223 1.00 1.53 -9.27
N LEU A 224 0.41 1.16 -8.13
CA LEU A 224 -0.26 -0.14 -7.98
C LEU A 224 -1.50 -0.28 -8.88
N PHE A 225 -2.31 0.77 -9.00
CA PHE A 225 -3.49 0.76 -9.85
C PHE A 225 -3.13 0.69 -11.34
N ALA A 226 -2.06 1.38 -11.75
CA ALA A 226 -1.53 1.34 -13.10
C ALA A 226 -1.07 -0.07 -13.48
N GLU A 227 -0.33 -0.73 -12.60
CA GLU A 227 0.12 -2.10 -12.84
C GLU A 227 -1.05 -3.09 -12.87
N ALA A 228 -2.02 -2.93 -11.96
CA ALA A 228 -3.22 -3.77 -11.92
C ALA A 228 -4.05 -3.65 -13.21
N VAL A 229 -4.29 -2.44 -13.70
CA VAL A 229 -5.01 -2.20 -14.97
C VAL A 229 -4.21 -2.73 -16.17
N ARG A 230 -2.88 -2.58 -16.15
CA ARG A 230 -2.02 -3.12 -17.21
C ARG A 230 -2.13 -4.64 -17.30
N LEU A 231 -2.12 -5.34 -16.17
CA LEU A 231 -2.28 -6.79 -16.10
C LEU A 231 -3.72 -7.22 -16.43
N ALA A 232 -4.71 -6.43 -16.05
CA ALA A 232 -6.12 -6.68 -16.40
C ALA A 232 -6.41 -6.52 -17.90
N GLY A 233 -5.61 -5.70 -18.61
CA GLY A 233 -5.86 -5.39 -20.02
C GLY A 233 -7.12 -4.55 -20.26
N THR A 234 -7.73 -4.02 -19.19
CA THR A 234 -8.99 -3.26 -19.22
C THR A 234 -9.00 -2.23 -18.10
N ARG A 235 -9.68 -1.10 -18.33
CA ARG A 235 -9.96 -0.09 -17.30
C ARG A 235 -11.30 -0.33 -16.60
N ASN A 236 -12.11 -1.29 -17.06
CA ASN A 236 -13.36 -1.67 -16.43
C ASN A 236 -13.08 -2.54 -15.19
N VAL A 237 -12.52 -1.90 -14.16
CA VAL A 237 -12.11 -2.53 -12.90
C VAL A 237 -12.68 -1.77 -11.71
N VAL A 238 -12.84 -2.47 -10.60
CA VAL A 238 -13.29 -1.88 -9.32
C VAL A 238 -12.30 -2.22 -8.21
N MET A 239 -11.94 -1.21 -7.41
CA MET A 239 -11.15 -1.38 -6.19
C MET A 239 -12.05 -1.65 -4.99
N VAL A 240 -11.91 -2.82 -4.36
CA VAL A 240 -12.57 -3.19 -3.11
C VAL A 240 -11.58 -3.01 -1.96
N GLY A 241 -11.90 -2.13 -1.02
CA GLY A 241 -11.01 -1.76 0.08
C GLY A 241 -11.77 -1.41 1.34
N ASP A 242 -11.08 -1.31 2.47
CA ASP A 242 -11.63 -0.86 3.75
C ASP A 242 -11.17 0.56 4.13
N GLN A 243 -10.15 1.10 3.47
CA GLN A 243 -9.60 2.40 3.81
C GLN A 243 -9.98 3.50 2.82
N LEU A 244 -10.64 4.55 3.33
CA LEU A 244 -11.03 5.70 2.52
C LEU A 244 -9.82 6.45 1.93
N ASP A 245 -8.81 6.71 2.76
CA ASP A 245 -7.67 7.57 2.40
C ASP A 245 -6.72 6.94 1.36
N THR A 246 -6.74 5.62 1.22
CA THR A 246 -5.80 4.86 0.38
C THR A 246 -6.53 4.19 -0.77
N ASP A 247 -7.46 3.27 -0.49
CA ASP A 247 -8.19 2.50 -1.50
C ASP A 247 -9.13 3.39 -2.31
N ILE A 248 -10.03 4.09 -1.61
CA ILE A 248 -11.13 4.83 -2.23
C ILE A 248 -10.63 6.11 -2.89
N VAL A 249 -9.83 6.90 -2.17
CA VAL A 249 -9.17 8.09 -2.70
C VAL A 249 -8.20 7.71 -3.83
N GLY A 250 -7.44 6.63 -3.70
CA GLY A 250 -6.52 6.16 -4.72
C GLY A 250 -7.23 5.76 -6.01
N ALA A 251 -8.27 4.93 -5.91
CA ALA A 251 -9.11 4.53 -7.04
C ALA A 251 -9.76 5.74 -7.74
N THR A 252 -10.33 6.66 -6.96
CA THR A 252 -10.96 7.88 -7.48
C THR A 252 -9.95 8.75 -8.24
N ARG A 253 -8.76 8.98 -7.66
CA ARG A 253 -7.69 9.77 -8.30
C ARG A 253 -7.15 9.10 -9.56
N PHE A 254 -7.10 7.77 -9.57
CA PHE A 254 -6.69 6.99 -10.73
C PHE A 254 -7.78 6.90 -11.82
N GLY A 255 -9.02 7.25 -11.48
CA GLY A 255 -10.18 7.23 -12.38
C GLY A 255 -10.73 5.82 -12.62
N ILE A 256 -10.84 5.01 -11.56
CA ILE A 256 -11.56 3.73 -11.54
C ILE A 256 -12.58 3.72 -10.40
N ASP A 257 -13.58 2.84 -10.51
CA ASP A 257 -14.60 2.71 -9.47
C ASP A 257 -14.05 2.07 -8.19
N SER A 258 -14.72 2.34 -7.08
CA SER A 258 -14.35 1.77 -5.79
C SER A 258 -15.56 1.31 -4.97
N ALA A 259 -15.36 0.26 -4.20
CA ALA A 259 -16.34 -0.34 -3.32
C ALA A 259 -15.76 -0.42 -1.91
N LEU A 260 -16.41 0.25 -0.96
CA LEU A 260 -15.97 0.25 0.43
C LEU A 260 -16.58 -0.94 1.17
N VAL A 261 -15.74 -1.77 1.76
CA VAL A 261 -16.12 -2.73 2.81
C VAL A 261 -15.99 -2.01 4.16
N PRO A 262 -17.05 -1.94 4.98
CA PRO A 262 -16.95 -1.35 6.31
C PRO A 262 -15.91 -2.09 7.16
N GLY A 263 -14.82 -1.40 7.50
CA GLY A 263 -13.73 -1.93 8.32
C GLY A 263 -13.58 -1.18 9.64
N VAL A 264 -12.70 -1.71 10.50
CA VAL A 264 -12.37 -1.13 11.82
C VAL A 264 -11.83 0.30 11.68
N LEU A 265 -11.01 0.56 10.66
CA LEU A 265 -10.41 1.89 10.44
C LEU A 265 -11.38 2.92 9.87
N THR A 266 -12.36 2.50 9.08
CA THR A 266 -13.34 3.40 8.49
C THR A 266 -14.43 3.80 9.48
N GLY A 267 -14.82 2.89 10.38
CA GLY A 267 -15.98 3.08 11.25
C GLY A 267 -17.23 3.44 10.44
N ASP A 268 -17.94 4.49 10.85
CA ASP A 268 -19.12 5.01 10.13
C ASP A 268 -18.77 6.03 9.03
N ARG A 269 -17.48 6.34 8.84
CA ARG A 269 -17.08 7.28 7.80
C ARG A 269 -17.34 6.65 6.43
N ARG A 270 -17.94 7.43 5.54
CA ARG A 270 -18.20 7.05 4.14
C ARG A 270 -17.56 8.01 3.15
N ARG A 271 -16.88 9.07 3.65
CA ARG A 271 -16.22 10.09 2.81
C ARG A 271 -14.96 10.62 3.48
N VAL A 272 -14.00 11.04 2.66
CA VAL A 272 -12.83 11.81 3.10
C VAL A 272 -12.40 12.77 2.00
N GLY A 273 -12.07 14.02 2.38
CA GLY A 273 -11.64 15.04 1.41
C GLY A 273 -12.64 15.29 0.26
N GLY A 274 -13.95 15.08 0.50
CA GLY A 274 -15.00 15.19 -0.53
C GLY A 274 -15.14 13.96 -1.44
N VAL A 275 -14.27 12.96 -1.31
CA VAL A 275 -14.34 11.70 -2.06
C VAL A 275 -15.22 10.69 -1.32
N ALA A 276 -16.04 9.96 -2.07
CA ALA A 276 -16.89 8.87 -1.60
C ALA A 276 -16.70 7.65 -2.51
N PRO A 277 -16.89 6.43 -2.00
CA PRO A 277 -16.83 5.24 -2.84
C PRO A 277 -18.02 5.19 -3.80
N THR A 278 -17.84 4.55 -4.95
CA THR A 278 -18.92 4.25 -5.90
C THR A 278 -19.95 3.33 -5.26
N TYR A 279 -19.47 2.31 -4.53
CA TYR A 279 -20.32 1.32 -3.86
C TYR A 279 -20.03 1.18 -2.37
N LEU A 280 -21.06 0.78 -1.62
CA LEU A 280 -20.93 0.26 -0.27
C LEU A 280 -21.26 -1.24 -0.30
N LEU A 281 -20.33 -2.06 0.20
CA LEU A 281 -20.54 -3.49 0.36
C LEU A 281 -20.94 -3.81 1.80
N ALA A 282 -21.69 -4.89 1.99
CA ALA A 282 -21.76 -5.52 3.30
C ALA A 282 -20.44 -6.24 3.60
N PRO A 283 -20.05 -6.40 4.88
CA PRO A 283 -18.94 -7.25 5.25
C PRO A 283 -19.10 -8.66 4.68
N PRO A 284 -18.00 -9.34 4.31
CA PRO A 284 -18.10 -10.70 3.79
C PRO A 284 -18.74 -11.63 4.85
N GLY A 285 -19.68 -12.48 4.41
CA GLY A 285 -20.43 -13.38 5.31
C GLY A 285 -21.71 -12.80 5.93
N THR A 286 -22.06 -11.55 5.62
CA THR A 286 -23.39 -10.99 5.91
C THR A 286 -24.34 -11.33 4.74
N PRO A 287 -25.57 -11.83 5.00
CA PRO A 287 -26.53 -12.17 3.94
C PRO A 287 -26.99 -10.97 3.11
#